data_AF-A0A8T3S0I2-F1
#
_entry.id   AF-A0A8T3S0I2-F1
#
_cell.length_a   1.000
_cell.length_b   1.000
_cell.length_c   1.000
_cell.angle_alpha   90.00
_cell.angle_beta   90.00
_cell.angle_gamma   90.00
#
_symmetry.space_group_name_H-M   'P 1'
#
loop_
_entity.id
_entity.type
_entity.pdbx_description
1 polymer ?
#
loop_
_entity_poly.entity_id
_entity_poly.type
_entity_poly.pdbx_seq_one_letter_code
_entity_poly.pdbx_strand_id
1 'polypeptide(L)' 'RMDGYELASHVRNDERLKEVPIIMITSRVSDKHRARAIELGVNDYLGKPYQESQLLEAIEPLVNAEQRAMA' A
#
# COMPACT_ATOMS: atom_id res chain seq x y z
N ARG A 1 -0.83 10.51 -18.21
CA ARG A 1 -0.84 10.87 -16.77
C ARG A 1 -1.07 9.57 -16.03
N MET A 2 -0.20 9.23 -15.08
CA MET A 2 -0.25 7.94 -14.38
C MET A 2 -1.22 7.99 -13.19
N ASP A 3 -1.99 6.94 -12.95
CA ASP A 3 -2.82 6.79 -11.74
C ASP A 3 -2.15 5.95 -10.64
N GLY A 4 -2.81 5.82 -9.48
CA GLY A 4 -2.26 5.09 -8.33
C GLY A 4 -2.13 3.57 -8.56
N TYR A 5 -2.96 2.98 -9.43
CA TYR A 5 -2.87 1.56 -9.77
C TYR A 5 -1.69 1.31 -10.72
N GLU A 6 -1.52 2.17 -11.73
CA GLU A 6 -0.38 2.12 -12.65
C GLU A 6 0.93 2.31 -11.90
N LEU A 7 0.99 3.26 -10.95
CA LEU A 7 2.16 3.45 -10.10
C LEU A 7 2.48 2.20 -9.27
N ALA A 8 1.48 1.59 -8.62
CA ALA A 8 1.68 0.38 -7.83
C ALA A 8 2.22 -0.77 -8.70
N SER A 9 1.66 -0.95 -9.90
CA SER A 9 2.14 -1.93 -10.86
C SER A 9 3.59 -1.65 -11.30
N HIS A 10 3.94 -0.39 -11.58
CA HIS A 10 5.30 -0.01 -11.95
C HIS A 10 6.30 -0.26 -10.81
N VAL A 11 5.92 0.06 -9.57
CA VAL A 11 6.77 -0.19 -8.38
C VAL A 11 7.00 -1.68 -8.19
N ARG A 12 5.97 -2.52 -8.32
CA ARG A 12 6.10 -3.98 -8.18
C ARG A 12 6.89 -4.65 -9.30
N ASN A 13 6.98 -4.01 -10.47
CA ASN A 13 7.76 -4.50 -11.61
C ASN A 13 9.20 -3.94 -11.65
N ASP A 14 9.58 -3.00 -10.77
CA ASP A 14 10.96 -2.51 -10.65
C ASP A 14 11.69 -3.31 -9.56
N GLU A 15 12.70 -4.10 -9.96
CA GLU A 15 13.50 -4.95 -9.06
C GLU A 15 14.07 -4.20 -7.84
N ARG A 16 14.33 -2.89 -7.97
CA ARG A 16 14.87 -2.08 -6.87
C ARG A 16 13.81 -1.62 -5.88
N LEU A 17 12.55 -1.61 -6.29
CA LEU A 17 11.42 -1.05 -5.53
C LEU A 17 10.35 -2.07 -5.17
N LYS A 18 10.40 -3.28 -5.73
CA LYS A 18 9.33 -4.28 -5.60
C LYS A 18 8.99 -4.65 -4.15
N GLU A 19 9.98 -4.56 -3.24
CA GLU A 19 9.80 -4.84 -1.81
C GLU A 19 9.28 -3.64 -1.00
N VAL A 20 9.32 -2.41 -1.56
CA VAL A 20 8.88 -1.21 -0.84
C VAL A 20 7.39 -1.32 -0.48
N PRO A 21 7.01 -1.22 0.80
CA PRO A 21 5.61 -1.28 1.20
C PRO A 21 4.79 -0.13 0.60
N ILE A 22 3.59 -0.43 0.10
CA ILE A 22 2.66 0.55 -0.47
C ILE A 22 1.37 0.55 0.36
N ILE A 23 0.98 1.71 0.88
CA ILE A 23 -0.36 1.97 1.41
C ILE A 23 -1.09 2.89 0.42
N MET A 24 -2.24 2.47 -0.10
CA MET A 24 -3.06 3.28 -1.00
C MET A 24 -4.12 4.06 -0.23
N ILE A 25 -4.06 5.39 -0.25
CA ILE A 25 -5.04 6.28 0.41
C ILE A 25 -5.95 6.94 -0.63
N THR A 26 -7.25 6.69 -0.57
CA THR A 26 -8.17 7.06 -1.66
C THR A 26 -9.61 7.31 -1.21
N SER A 27 -10.35 8.11 -1.97
CA SER A 27 -11.79 8.32 -1.75
C SER A 27 -12.66 7.19 -2.32
N ARG A 28 -12.07 6.20 -3.02
CA ARG A 28 -12.78 5.11 -3.68
C ARG A 28 -12.77 3.84 -2.82
N VAL A 29 -13.64 3.74 -1.84
CA VAL A 29 -13.57 2.68 -0.80
C VAL A 29 -14.35 1.40 -1.10
N SER A 30 -14.90 1.22 -2.30
CA SER A 30 -15.64 -0.01 -2.61
C SER A 30 -14.73 -1.24 -2.58
N ASP A 31 -15.28 -2.41 -2.20
CA ASP A 31 -14.55 -3.68 -2.16
C ASP A 31 -13.84 -4.01 -3.48
N LYS A 32 -14.46 -3.69 -4.62
CA LYS A 32 -13.86 -3.85 -5.96
C LYS A 32 -12.55 -3.06 -6.12
N HIS A 33 -12.52 -1.83 -5.62
CA HIS A 33 -11.35 -0.96 -5.72
C HIS A 33 -10.23 -1.40 -4.77
N ARG A 34 -10.60 -1.91 -3.59
CA ARG A 34 -9.67 -2.50 -2.62
C ARG A 34 -9.08 -3.80 -3.16
N ALA A 35 -9.89 -4.73 -3.62
CA ALA A 35 -9.45 -6.02 -4.17
C ALA A 35 -8.43 -5.81 -5.30
N ARG A 36 -8.73 -4.91 -6.25
CA ARG A 36 -7.80 -4.55 -7.33
C ARG A 36 -6.47 -4.02 -6.82
N ALA A 37 -6.45 -3.21 -5.76
CA ALA A 37 -5.20 -2.69 -5.21
C ALA A 37 -4.35 -3.81 -4.60
N ILE A 38 -4.98 -4.72 -3.85
CA ILE A 38 -4.29 -5.87 -3.25
C ILE A 38 -3.74 -6.81 -4.33
N GLU A 39 -4.50 -7.06 -5.41
CA GLU A 39 -4.02 -7.83 -6.57
C GLU A 39 -2.79 -7.21 -7.23
N LEU A 40 -2.66 -5.88 -7.18
CA LEU A 40 -1.50 -5.14 -7.69
C LEU A 40 -0.34 -5.07 -6.68
N GLY A 41 -0.41 -5.80 -5.56
CA GLY A 41 0.64 -5.89 -4.55
C GLY A 41 0.67 -4.72 -3.56
N VAL A 42 -0.39 -3.92 -3.46
CA VAL A 42 -0.52 -2.93 -2.39
C VAL A 42 -0.66 -3.66 -1.05
N ASN A 43 0.07 -3.20 -0.02
CA ASN A 43 0.09 -3.83 1.29
C ASN A 43 -1.12 -3.45 2.13
N ASP A 44 -1.57 -2.19 2.05
CA ASP A 44 -2.78 -1.74 2.75
C ASP A 44 -3.54 -0.66 1.98
N TYR A 45 -4.82 -0.50 2.30
CA TYR A 45 -5.78 0.32 1.57
C TYR A 45 -6.65 1.12 2.53
N LEU A 46 -6.50 2.45 2.50
CA LEU A 46 -7.16 3.36 3.42
C LEU A 46 -8.12 4.31 2.71
N GLY A 47 -9.32 4.44 3.26
CA GLY A 47 -10.36 5.36 2.79
C GLY A 47 -10.16 6.79 3.29
N LYS A 48 -10.42 7.79 2.44
CA LYS A 48 -10.55 9.18 2.89
C LYS A 48 -11.99 9.49 3.35
N PRO A 49 -12.19 10.31 4.39
CA PRO A 49 -11.16 10.79 5.32
C PRO A 49 -10.67 9.68 6.25
N TYR A 50 -9.41 9.74 6.64
CA TYR A 50 -8.82 8.82 7.63
C TYR A 50 -8.33 9.58 8.86
N GLN A 51 -8.23 8.88 9.98
CA GLN A 51 -7.61 9.41 11.20
C GLN A 51 -6.11 9.10 11.20
N GLU A 52 -5.30 9.99 11.78
CA GLU A 52 -3.85 9.80 11.87
C GLU A 52 -3.47 8.49 12.58
N SER A 53 -4.21 8.13 13.64
CA SER A 53 -4.04 6.85 14.34
C SER A 53 -4.19 5.64 13.41
N GLN A 54 -5.19 5.66 12.51
CA GLN A 54 -5.40 4.57 11.54
C GLN A 54 -4.23 4.44 10.56
N LEU A 55 -3.64 5.57 10.15
CA LEU A 55 -2.46 5.54 9.28
C LEU A 55 -1.25 4.98 10.02
N LEU A 56 -1.03 5.38 11.27
CA LEU A 56 0.07 4.87 12.09
C LEU A 56 -0.07 3.36 12.33
N GLU A 57 -1.28 2.87 12.65
CA GLU A 57 -1.59 1.45 12.79
C GLU A 57 -1.31 0.65 11.51
N ALA A 58 -1.55 1.24 10.33
CA ALA A 58 -1.25 0.61 9.05
C ALA A 58 0.26 0.60 8.72
N ILE A 59 1.00 1.63 9.13
CA ILE A 59 2.45 1.77 8.86
C ILE A 59 3.26 0.84 9.76
N GLU A 60 2.95 0.79 11.06
CA GLU A 60 3.72 0.09 12.08
C GLU A 60 4.09 -1.36 11.70
N PRO A 61 3.17 -2.23 11.25
CA PRO A 61 3.54 -3.60 10.87
C PRO A 61 4.44 -3.65 9.63
N LEU A 62 4.33 -2.69 8.70
CA LEU A 62 5.06 -2.69 7.44
C LEU A 62 6.53 -2.28 7.62
N VAL A 63 6.81 -1.32 8.50
CA VAL A 63 8.17 -0.88 8.79
C VAL A 63 8.90 -1.82 9.74
N ASN A 64 8.17 -2.49 10.64
CA ASN A 64 8.73 -3.43 11.59
C ASN A 64 8.93 -4.84 10.99
N ALA A 65 8.22 -5.18 9.91
CA ALA A 65 8.40 -6.45 9.21
C ALA A 65 9.81 -6.58 8.61
N GLU A 66 10.37 -5.51 8.04
CA GLU A 66 11.74 -5.52 7.53
C GLU A 66 12.78 -5.69 8.65
N GLN A 67 12.56 -5.06 9.80
CA GLN A 67 13.46 -5.22 10.95
C GLN A 67 13.49 -6.64 11.49
N ARG A 68 12.36 -7.36 11.43
CA ARG A 68 12.27 -8.77 11.85
C ARG A 68 12.86 -9.74 10.82
N ALA A 69 12.85 -9.39 9.54
CA ALA A 69 13.46 -10.22 8.49
C ALA A 69 15.00 -10.13 8.49
N MET A 70 15.56 -9.06 9.07
CA MET A 70 17.01 -8.86 9.23
C MET A 70 17.58 -9.35 10.57
N ALA A 71 16.71 -9.77 11.50
CA ALA A 71 17.09 -10.31 12.82
C ALA A 71 17.06 -11.85 12.81
#